data_AF-A0A7C7LLP5-F1
#
_entry.id   AF-A0A7C7LLP5-F1
#
_cell.length_a   1.000
_cell.length_b   1.000
_cell.length_c   1.000
_cell.angle_alpha   90.00
_cell.angle_beta   90.00
_cell.angle_gamma   90.00
#
_symmetry.space_group_name_H-M   'P 1'
#
loop_
_entity.id
_entity.type
_entity.pdbx_description
1 polymer ?
#
loop_
_entity_poly.entity_id
_entity_poly.type
_entity_poly.pdbx_seq_one_letter_code
_entity_poly.pdbx_strand_id
1 'polypeptide(L)'
;MHSSIIDRVEIHEFTFEAQNLGVAESGKSAIYNLGYSRGSTTNISKYAVRILTNDGCKGEYVTHWVGTQAALSQTHMLAPALIGRDAKMREID
;
A
#
# COMPACT_ATOMS: atom_id res chain seq x y z
N MET A 1 -10.75 -5.17 29.13
CA MET A 1 -10.68 -4.31 27.92
C MET A 1 -11.64 -4.87 26.90
N HIS A 2 -12.42 -4.04 26.20
CA HIS A 2 -13.08 -4.48 24.97
C HIS A 2 -11.99 -4.66 23.89
N SER A 3 -12.02 -5.79 23.19
CA SER A 3 -11.08 -6.10 22.11
C SER A 3 -11.51 -5.38 20.83
N SER A 4 -10.56 -4.78 20.11
CA SER A 4 -10.80 -4.05 18.86
C SER A 4 -10.62 -5.02 17.69
N ILE A 5 -11.68 -5.74 17.33
CA ILE A 5 -11.63 -6.84 16.36
C ILE A 5 -11.72 -6.28 14.94
N ILE A 6 -10.77 -6.67 14.09
CA ILE A 6 -10.78 -6.31 12.67
C ILE A 6 -11.98 -6.98 11.99
N ASP A 7 -12.91 -6.18 11.46
CA ASP A 7 -14.12 -6.66 10.78
C ASP A 7 -14.11 -6.35 9.27
N ARG A 8 -13.24 -5.43 8.82
CA ARG A 8 -13.10 -5.07 7.42
C ARG A 8 -11.68 -4.64 7.08
N VAL A 9 -11.19 -5.14 5.94
CA VAL A 9 -9.96 -4.68 5.30
C VAL A 9 -10.30 -4.22 3.89
N GLU A 10 -9.93 -2.99 3.56
CA GLU A 10 -10.10 -2.40 2.24
C GLU A 10 -8.73 -2.20 1.59
N ILE A 11 -8.62 -2.56 0.31
CA ILE A 11 -7.43 -2.30 -0.52
C ILE A 11 -7.88 -1.35 -1.62
N HIS A 12 -7.28 -0.17 -1.67
CA HIS A 12 -7.63 0.90 -2.60
C HIS A 12 -6.47 1.10 -3.57
N GLU A 13 -6.60 0.55 -4.78
CA GLU A 13 -5.65 0.77 -5.86
C GLU A 13 -5.92 2.11 -6.54
N PHE A 14 -4.85 2.83 -6.90
CA PHE A 14 -4.97 4.08 -7.62
C PHE A 14 -3.75 4.35 -8.49
N THR A 15 -3.98 5.14 -9.55
CA THR A 15 -2.95 5.60 -10.47
C THR A 15 -3.00 7.11 -10.57
N PHE A 16 -1.83 7.74 -10.66
CA PHE A 16 -1.70 9.18 -10.85
C PHE A 16 -0.52 9.52 -11.73
N GLU A 17 -0.60 10.67 -12.38
CA GLU A 17 0.48 11.24 -13.19
C GLU A 17 1.44 12.03 -12.32
N ALA A 18 2.67 11.55 -12.20
CA ALA A 18 3.74 12.27 -11.52
C ALA A 18 4.48 13.18 -12.50
N GLN A 19 4.42 14.48 -12.23
CA GLN A 19 5.08 15.52 -13.03
C GLN A 19 6.56 15.62 -12.70
N ASN A 20 7.36 15.90 -13.72
CA ASN A 20 8.83 15.95 -13.67
C ASN A 20 9.50 14.69 -13.14
N LEU A 21 8.85 13.53 -13.30
CA LEU A 21 9.39 12.23 -12.91
C LEU A 21 9.54 11.36 -14.16
N GLY A 22 10.69 10.70 -14.29
CA GLY A 22 11.00 9.82 -15.42
C GLY A 22 12.12 8.84 -15.09
N VAL A 23 12.53 8.03 -16.07
CA VAL A 23 13.65 7.09 -15.92
C VAL A 23 14.97 7.87 -15.81
N ALA A 24 15.68 7.73 -14.70
CA ALA A 24 16.89 8.50 -14.39
C ALA A 24 18.11 8.07 -15.22
N GLU A 25 18.19 6.80 -15.62
CA GLU A 25 19.22 6.27 -16.53
C GLU A 25 18.60 5.47 -17.67
N SER A 26 18.86 5.89 -18.92
CA SER A 26 18.48 5.14 -20.12
C SER A 26 19.08 3.74 -20.12
N GLY A 27 18.25 2.71 -20.33
CA GLY A 27 18.70 1.32 -20.44
C GLY A 27 18.65 0.50 -19.15
N LYS A 28 18.27 1.08 -18.01
CA LYS A 28 18.01 0.34 -16.76
C LYS A 28 16.54 0.46 -16.36
N SER A 29 15.73 -0.55 -16.71
CA SER A 29 14.35 -0.65 -16.22
C SER A 29 14.33 -1.43 -14.91
N ALA A 30 14.73 -0.77 -13.83
CA ALA A 30 14.48 -1.25 -12.49
C ALA A 30 13.35 -0.44 -11.87
N ILE A 31 12.55 -1.06 -11.00
CA ILE A 31 11.52 -0.41 -10.16
C ILE A 31 12.09 0.82 -9.40
N TYR A 32 13.42 0.88 -9.25
CA TYR A 32 14.17 1.89 -8.51
C TYR A 32 14.76 3.01 -9.36
N ASN A 33 14.56 3.03 -10.68
CA ASN A 33 15.25 3.99 -11.56
C ASN A 33 14.39 5.23 -11.91
N LEU A 34 13.45 5.61 -11.04
CA LEU A 34 12.72 6.87 -11.21
C LEU A 34 13.48 8.01 -10.56
N GLY A 35 13.68 9.09 -11.30
CA GLY A 35 14.32 10.30 -10.83
C GLY A 35 13.71 11.54 -11.46
N TYR A 36 14.22 12.71 -11.05
CA TYR A 36 13.77 13.97 -11.63
C TYR A 36 14.12 14.02 -13.12
N SER A 37 13.12 14.29 -13.95
CA SER A 37 13.25 14.50 -15.38
C SER A 37 12.31 15.62 -15.81
N ARG A 38 12.88 16.80 -16.10
CA ARG A 38 12.12 18.02 -16.41
C ARG A 38 11.13 17.77 -17.56
N GLY A 39 9.87 18.14 -17.36
CA GLY A 39 8.81 18.01 -18.35
C GLY A 39 8.35 16.57 -18.63
N SER A 40 8.97 15.56 -18.00
CA SER A 40 8.49 14.19 -18.08
C SER A 40 7.26 13.99 -17.21
N THR A 41 6.37 13.11 -17.64
CA THR A 41 5.24 12.61 -16.85
C THR A 41 5.36 11.10 -16.76
N THR A 42 5.23 10.55 -15.55
CA THR A 42 5.21 9.10 -15.33
C THR A 42 3.91 8.70 -14.65
N ASN A 43 3.23 7.72 -15.23
CA ASN A 43 2.09 7.06 -14.58
C ASN A 43 2.60 6.18 -13.44
N ILE A 44 2.22 6.53 -12.22
CA ILE A 44 2.54 5.76 -11.02
C ILE A 44 1.28 5.08 -10.52
N SER A 45 1.35 3.76 -10.33
CA SER A 45 0.34 3.00 -9.58
C SER A 45 0.82 2.77 -8.15
N LYS A 46 -0.08 3.00 -7.19
CA LYS A 46 0.08 2.69 -5.76
C LYS A 46 -1.22 2.11 -5.23
N TYR A 47 -1.19 1.67 -3.98
CA TYR A 47 -2.38 1.25 -3.27
C TYR A 47 -2.32 1.64 -1.80
N ALA A 48 -3.50 1.84 -1.21
CA ALA A 48 -3.68 2.05 0.21
C ALA A 48 -4.36 0.84 0.86
N VAL A 49 -4.00 0.57 2.11
CA VAL A 49 -4.68 -0.40 2.97
C VAL A 49 -5.41 0.35 4.06
N ARG A 50 -6.68 0.01 4.27
CA ARG A 50 -7.48 0.53 5.36
C ARG A 50 -8.07 -0.62 6.16
N ILE A 51 -7.84 -0.62 7.45
CA ILE A 51 -8.31 -1.63 8.40
C ILE A 51 -9.33 -0.97 9.32
N LEU A 52 -10.49 -1.59 9.46
CA LEU A 52 -11.57 -1.14 10.35
C LEU A 52 -11.88 -2.23 11.38
N THR A 53 -12.38 -1.78 12.53
CA THR A 53 -12.74 -2.65 13.65
C THR A 53 -14.20 -2.47 14.07
N ASN A 54 -14.72 -3.47 14.76
CA ASN A 54 -16.08 -3.53 15.29
C ASN A 54 -16.42 -2.41 16.30
N ASP A 55 -15.41 -1.78 16.91
CA ASP A 55 -15.56 -0.66 17.84
C ASP A 55 -15.39 0.72 17.16
N GLY A 56 -15.31 0.74 15.83
CA GLY A 56 -15.22 1.96 15.02
C GLY A 56 -13.81 2.53 14.87
N CYS A 57 -12.76 1.85 15.37
CA CYS A 57 -11.39 2.27 15.10
C CYS A 57 -11.02 2.05 13.62
N LYS A 58 -10.02 2.82 13.17
CA LYS A 58 -9.54 2.82 11.78
C LYS A 58 -8.04 3.05 11.70
N GLY A 59 -7.35 2.23 10.92
CA GLY A 59 -5.95 2.43 10.53
C GLY A 59 -5.82 2.52 9.01
N GLU A 60 -5.03 3.46 8.50
CA GLU A 60 -4.86 3.74 7.07
C GLU A 60 -3.38 3.90 6.71
N TYR A 61 -2.97 3.32 5.58
CA TYR A 61 -1.58 3.42 5.10
C TYR A 61 -1.52 3.38 3.57
N VAL A 62 -0.76 4.31 2.97
CA VAL A 62 -0.45 4.30 1.53
C VAL A 62 0.92 3.66 1.34
N THR A 63 1.01 2.67 0.46
CA THR A 63 2.30 2.03 0.16
C THR A 63 3.16 2.95 -0.70
N HIS A 64 4.39 3.25 -0.25
CA HIS A 64 5.30 4.15 -0.95
C HIS A 64 6.32 3.37 -1.82
N TRP A 65 7.56 3.24 -1.35
CA TRP A 65 8.71 2.80 -2.15
C TRP A 65 8.54 1.39 -2.73
N VAL A 66 7.98 0.46 -1.96
CA VAL A 66 7.82 -0.95 -2.36
C VAL A 66 6.35 -1.30 -2.65
N GLY A 67 5.50 -0.29 -2.92
CA GLY A 67 4.12 -0.47 -3.38
C GLY A 67 4.03 -0.98 -4.82
N THR A 68 4.67 -2.11 -5.11
CA THR A 68 4.71 -2.77 -6.42
C THR A 68 3.50 -3.66 -6.63
N GLN A 69 3.25 -4.10 -7.86
CA GLN A 69 2.18 -5.06 -8.18
C GLN A 69 2.37 -6.42 -7.47
N ALA A 70 3.63 -6.84 -7.26
CA ALA A 70 3.93 -8.04 -6.48
C ALA A 70 3.53 -7.86 -5.01
N ALA A 71 3.89 -6.72 -4.39
CA ALA A 71 3.51 -6.41 -3.02
C ALA A 71 1.99 -6.24 -2.85
N LEU A 72 1.32 -5.65 -3.83
CA LEU A 72 -0.14 -5.56 -3.89
C LEU A 72 -0.77 -6.95 -3.87
N SER A 73 -0.29 -7.86 -4.74
CA SER A 73 -0.79 -9.24 -4.81
C SER A 73 -0.60 -9.97 -3.47
N GLN A 74 0.56 -9.81 -2.84
CA GLN A 74 0.81 -10.35 -1.50
C GLN A 74 -0.12 -9.74 -0.45
N THR A 75 -0.41 -8.45 -0.53
CA THR A 75 -1.39 -7.80 0.36
C THR A 75 -2.78 -8.40 0.21
N HIS A 76 -3.24 -8.62 -1.03
CA HIS A 76 -4.51 -9.31 -1.28
C HIS A 76 -4.53 -10.73 -0.71
N MET A 77 -3.43 -11.46 -0.81
CA MET A 77 -3.34 -12.81 -0.24
C MET A 77 -3.43 -12.82 1.29
N LEU A 78 -2.86 -11.81 1.96
CA LEU A 78 -2.78 -11.75 3.42
C LEU A 78 -4.00 -11.08 4.07
N ALA A 79 -4.66 -10.14 3.39
CA ALA A 79 -5.76 -9.34 3.95
C ALA A 79 -6.89 -10.19 4.58
N PRO A 80 -7.36 -11.31 3.97
CA PRO A 80 -8.39 -12.14 4.58
C PRO A 80 -7.99 -12.75 5.93
N ALA A 81 -6.70 -13.01 6.15
CA ALA A 81 -6.20 -13.62 7.39
C ALA A 81 -6.24 -12.66 8.60
N LEU A 82 -6.47 -11.36 8.36
CA LEU A 82 -6.58 -10.34 9.40
C LEU A 82 -7.99 -10.25 10.00
N ILE A 83 -9.03 -10.68 9.29
CA ILE A 83 -10.41 -10.62 9.77
C ILE A 83 -10.54 -11.46 11.05
N GLY A 84 -11.16 -10.89 12.08
CA GLY A 84 -11.34 -11.52 13.39
C GLY A 84 -10.15 -11.42 14.34
N ARG A 85 -9.02 -10.84 13.93
CA ARG A 85 -7.86 -10.60 14.81
C ARG A 85 -8.07 -9.33 15.66
N ASP A 86 -7.47 -9.29 16.85
CA ASP A 86 -7.38 -8.05 17.64
C ASP A 86 -6.36 -7.10 16.98
N ALA A 87 -6.80 -5.91 16.60
CA ALA A 87 -5.98 -4.91 15.92
C ALA A 87 -4.77 -4.43 16.75
N LYS A 88 -4.76 -4.64 18.07
CA LYS A 88 -3.69 -4.23 18.97
C LYS A 88 -2.62 -5.32 19.16
N MET A 89 -2.91 -6.57 18.84
CA MET A 89 -1.98 -7.70 18.99
C MET A 89 -1.22 -7.94 17.68
N ARG A 90 -0.20 -7.11 17.43
CA ARG A 90 0.62 -7.19 16.19
C ARG A 90 1.65 -8.31 16.21
N GLU A 91 2.09 -8.71 17.40
CA GLU A 91 3.13 -9.70 17.63
C GLU A 91 2.52 -10.90 18.37
N ILE A 92 3.26 -12.01 18.41
CA ILE A 92 2.92 -13.15 19.26
C ILE A 92 3.62 -12.91 20.60
N ASP A 93 2.84 -12.82 21.68
CA ASP A 93 3.36 -12.80 23.06
C ASP A 93 3.96 -14.16 23.47
#